data_AF-A0A151NV33-F1
#
_entry.id   AF-A0A151NV33-F1
#
_cell.length_a   1.000
_cell.length_b   1.000
_cell.length_c   1.000
_cell.angle_alpha   90.00
_cell.angle_beta   90.00
_cell.angle_gamma   90.00
#
_symmetry.space_group_name_H-M   'P 1'
#
loop_
_entity.id
_entity.type
_entity.pdbx_description
1 polymer ?
#
loop_
_entity_poly.entity_id
_entity_poly.type
_entity_poly.pdbx_seq_one_letter_code
_entity_poly.pdbx_strand_id
1 'polypeptide(L)'
;MENPDMAAYANIQPSVMASVDILRQNLQALTQILDSQQQMLDRQQDWLQHSLVSFKMPKMTRDDDPEVCIEAFECHALMTRLDKGYWASQLGALVVGKAQAAYRTLSRDDARDYEHVKEAILYRLEIDPEHYHRLFRAKKGPDEKQPWVLLQLL
;
A
#
# COMPACT_ATOMS: atom_id res chain seq x y z
N MET A 1 28.35 69.03 10.47
CA MET A 1 27.49 68.30 9.51
C MET A 1 27.42 66.88 10.02
N GLU A 2 26.36 66.57 10.77
CA GLU A 2 26.05 65.21 11.22
C GLU A 2 25.61 64.41 9.99
N ASN A 3 26.22 63.25 9.78
CA ASN A 3 25.89 62.35 8.68
C ASN A 3 24.68 61.51 9.15
N PRO A 4 23.46 61.75 8.64
CA PRO A 4 22.32 60.95 9.04
C PRO A 4 22.36 59.62 8.28
N ASP A 5 21.94 58.58 8.97
CA ASP A 5 21.41 57.35 8.38
C ASP A 5 22.34 56.13 8.22
N MET A 6 23.17 55.86 9.24
CA MET A 6 23.67 54.49 9.48
C MET A 6 22.61 53.58 10.12
N ALA A 7 21.46 54.11 10.52
CA ALA A 7 20.38 53.35 11.16
C ALA A 7 19.49 52.62 10.13
N ALA A 8 19.31 53.17 8.91
CA ALA A 8 18.53 52.52 7.86
C ALA A 8 19.14 51.19 7.35
N TYR A 9 20.47 51.03 7.40
CA TYR A 9 21.12 49.81 6.93
C TYR A 9 21.03 48.62 7.91
N ALA A 10 20.85 48.89 9.22
CA ALA A 10 20.80 47.85 10.25
C ALA A 10 19.48 47.06 10.27
N ASN A 11 18.39 47.64 9.77
CA ASN A 11 17.04 47.07 9.87
C ASN A 11 16.64 46.22 8.64
N ILE A 12 17.39 46.28 7.54
CA ILE A 12 17.10 45.52 6.30
C ILE A 12 17.66 44.08 6.38
N GLN A 13 18.75 43.85 7.13
CA GLN A 13 19.41 42.55 7.23
C GLN A 13 18.59 41.41 7.83
N PRO A 14 17.81 41.59 8.92
CA PRO A 14 17.05 40.50 9.53
C PRO A 14 15.90 39.99 8.63
N SER A 15 15.28 40.89 7.89
CA SER A 15 14.19 40.59 6.95
C SER A 15 14.68 39.81 5.73
N VAL A 16 15.84 40.18 5.19
CA VAL A 16 16.46 39.49 4.05
C VAL A 16 16.95 38.10 4.47
N MET A 17 17.57 37.97 5.65
CA MET A 17 17.97 36.68 6.24
C MET A 17 16.77 35.72 6.38
N ALA A 18 15.67 36.18 6.96
CA ALA A 18 14.44 35.38 7.08
C ALA A 18 13.89 34.94 5.71
N SER A 19 13.97 35.82 4.71
CA SER A 19 13.52 35.51 3.34
C SER A 19 14.39 34.44 2.67
N VAL A 20 15.71 34.48 2.90
CA VAL A 20 16.66 33.47 2.41
C VAL A 20 16.44 32.12 3.10
N ASP A 21 16.16 32.12 4.39
CA ASP A 21 15.87 30.90 5.15
C ASP A 21 14.57 30.24 4.69
N ILE A 22 13.51 31.03 4.44
CA ILE A 22 12.24 30.52 3.87
C ILE A 22 12.48 29.92 2.48
N LEU A 23 13.27 30.59 1.63
CA LEU A 23 13.59 30.08 0.30
C LEU A 23 14.35 28.74 0.38
N ARG A 24 15.31 28.63 1.30
CA ARG A 24 16.05 27.38 1.54
C ARG A 24 15.13 26.26 2.01
N GLN A 25 14.24 26.54 2.95
CA GLN A 25 13.26 25.57 3.46
C GLN A 25 12.32 25.07 2.34
N ASN A 26 11.82 25.97 1.51
CA ASN A 26 10.97 25.61 0.39
C ASN A 26 11.71 24.73 -0.63
N LEU A 27 12.97 25.07 -0.93
CA LEU A 27 13.78 24.29 -1.87
C LEU A 27 14.02 22.87 -1.33
N GLN A 28 14.30 22.75 -0.03
CA GLN A 28 14.43 21.45 0.64
C GLN A 28 13.13 20.65 0.64
N ALA A 29 11.98 21.29 0.92
CA ALA A 29 10.68 20.64 0.88
C ALA A 29 10.34 20.11 -0.52
N LEU A 30 10.63 20.89 -1.57
CA LEU A 30 10.43 20.47 -2.96
C LEU A 30 11.32 19.28 -3.32
N THR A 31 12.58 19.24 -2.88
CA THR A 31 13.45 18.07 -3.07
C THR A 31 12.87 16.83 -2.40
N GLN A 32 12.42 16.94 -1.15
CA GLN A 32 11.82 15.81 -0.45
C GLN A 32 10.53 15.30 -1.11
N ILE A 33 9.70 16.22 -1.62
CA ILE A 33 8.50 15.86 -2.38
C ILE A 33 8.89 15.09 -3.64
N LEU A 34 9.88 15.57 -4.40
CA LEU A 34 10.33 14.92 -5.62
C LEU A 34 10.88 13.51 -5.34
N ASP A 35 11.72 13.37 -4.32
CA ASP A 35 12.31 12.08 -3.92
C ASP A 35 11.22 11.09 -3.47
N SER A 36 10.21 11.58 -2.75
CA SER A 36 9.07 10.78 -2.31
C SER A 36 8.23 10.31 -3.52
N GLN A 37 8.01 11.18 -4.51
CA GLN A 37 7.30 10.81 -5.73
C GLN A 37 8.08 9.82 -6.58
N GLN A 38 9.39 10.00 -6.71
CA GLN A 38 10.26 9.07 -7.43
C GLN A 38 10.26 7.68 -6.77
N GLN A 39 10.44 7.62 -5.45
CA GLN A 39 10.34 6.35 -4.71
C GLN A 39 8.97 5.69 -4.87
N MET A 40 7.89 6.48 -4.92
CA MET A 40 6.55 5.94 -5.11
C MET A 40 6.41 5.30 -6.50
N LEU A 41 6.93 5.97 -7.55
CA LEU A 41 6.94 5.45 -8.91
C LEU A 41 7.80 4.21 -9.05
N ASP A 42 9.01 4.22 -8.52
CA ASP A 42 9.93 3.07 -8.58
C ASP A 42 9.33 1.85 -7.88
N ARG A 43 8.70 2.04 -6.71
CA ARG A 43 7.98 0.97 -6.01
C ARG A 43 6.76 0.47 -6.78
N GLN A 44 6.04 1.35 -7.47
CA GLN A 44 4.93 0.93 -8.34
C GLN A 44 5.44 0.12 -9.54
N GLN A 45 6.58 0.52 -10.10
CA GLN A 45 7.16 -0.12 -11.26
C GLN A 45 7.77 -1.47 -10.91
N ASP A 46 8.49 -1.57 -9.81
CA ASP A 46 8.97 -2.83 -9.21
C ASP A 46 7.80 -3.80 -8.94
N TRP A 47 6.73 -3.27 -8.33
CA TRP A 47 5.47 -3.99 -8.12
C TRP A 47 4.86 -4.52 -9.41
N LEU A 48 4.81 -3.69 -10.47
CA LEU A 48 4.32 -4.10 -11.78
C LEU A 48 5.24 -5.14 -12.44
N GLN A 49 6.57 -4.95 -12.38
CA GLN A 49 7.52 -5.84 -13.05
C GLN A 49 7.47 -7.24 -12.45
N HIS A 50 7.51 -7.36 -11.12
CA HIS A 50 7.43 -8.66 -10.46
C HIS A 50 6.03 -9.30 -10.56
N SER A 51 4.99 -8.50 -10.72
CA SER A 51 3.65 -8.99 -11.09
C SER A 51 3.62 -9.52 -12.55
N LEU A 52 4.32 -8.89 -13.47
CA LEU A 52 4.28 -9.20 -14.89
C LEU A 52 5.25 -10.29 -15.35
N VAL A 53 6.12 -10.82 -14.48
CA VAL A 53 6.94 -12.01 -14.79
C VAL A 53 6.05 -13.27 -14.81
N SER A 54 5.19 -13.33 -15.82
CA SER A 54 4.42 -14.45 -16.33
C SER A 54 3.58 -15.27 -15.32
N PHE A 55 2.79 -14.62 -14.46
CA PHE A 55 1.60 -15.25 -13.89
C PHE A 55 0.49 -15.28 -14.96
N LYS A 56 0.42 -16.36 -15.74
CA LYS A 56 -0.51 -16.48 -16.88
C LYS A 56 -1.83 -17.10 -16.44
N MET A 57 -2.66 -16.30 -15.78
CA MET A 57 -4.03 -16.63 -15.48
C MET A 57 -4.99 -15.69 -16.24
N PRO A 58 -6.12 -16.18 -16.77
CA PRO A 58 -7.15 -15.31 -17.32
C PRO A 58 -7.64 -14.31 -16.27
N LYS A 59 -7.93 -13.07 -16.68
CA LYS A 59 -8.61 -12.12 -15.80
C LYS A 59 -10.01 -12.63 -15.49
N MET A 60 -10.49 -12.31 -14.28
CA MET A 60 -11.90 -12.49 -13.95
C MET A 60 -12.76 -11.72 -14.94
N THR A 61 -13.94 -12.24 -15.23
CA THR A 61 -15.03 -11.51 -15.87
C THR A 61 -15.92 -10.87 -14.81
N ARG A 62 -16.89 -10.05 -15.25
CA ARG A 62 -17.84 -9.41 -14.32
C ARG A 62 -18.90 -10.38 -13.80
N ASP A 63 -19.09 -11.50 -14.50
CA ASP A 63 -20.12 -12.50 -14.23
C ASP A 63 -19.55 -13.73 -13.51
N ASP A 64 -18.23 -13.80 -13.35
CA ASP A 64 -17.58 -14.89 -12.64
C ASP A 64 -17.87 -14.82 -11.14
N ASP A 65 -17.98 -16.00 -10.53
CA ASP A 65 -18.04 -16.13 -9.08
C ASP A 65 -16.66 -15.80 -8.47
N PRO A 66 -16.57 -14.80 -7.58
CA PRO A 66 -15.30 -14.38 -7.01
C PRO A 66 -14.66 -15.44 -6.10
N GLU A 67 -15.43 -16.25 -5.39
CA GLU A 67 -14.88 -17.32 -4.54
C GLU A 67 -14.20 -18.37 -5.42
N VAL A 68 -14.90 -18.83 -6.47
CA VAL A 68 -14.36 -19.80 -7.43
C VAL A 68 -13.11 -19.26 -8.13
N CYS A 69 -13.12 -17.99 -8.55
CA CYS A 69 -11.95 -17.40 -9.20
C CYS A 69 -10.76 -17.22 -8.24
N ILE A 70 -11.01 -16.87 -6.97
CA ILE A 70 -9.95 -16.78 -5.96
C ILE A 70 -9.38 -18.18 -5.67
N GLU A 71 -10.22 -19.21 -5.55
CA GLU A 71 -9.73 -20.60 -5.38
C GLU A 71 -8.89 -21.07 -6.58
N ALA A 72 -9.31 -20.75 -7.80
CA ALA A 72 -8.54 -21.03 -9.01
C ALA A 72 -7.19 -20.28 -9.01
N PHE A 73 -7.18 -19.04 -8.52
CA PHE A 73 -5.96 -18.25 -8.36
C PHE A 73 -5.00 -18.88 -7.34
N GLU A 74 -5.48 -19.27 -6.17
CA GLU A 74 -4.67 -19.92 -5.13
C GLU A 74 -4.07 -21.23 -5.64
N CYS A 75 -4.88 -22.05 -6.31
CA CYS A 75 -4.40 -23.27 -6.96
C CYS A 75 -3.29 -22.97 -7.97
N HIS A 76 -3.49 -21.97 -8.84
CA HIS A 76 -2.49 -21.61 -9.84
C HIS A 76 -1.20 -21.08 -9.20
N ALA A 77 -1.31 -20.22 -8.18
CA ALA A 77 -0.17 -19.68 -7.44
C ALA A 77 0.65 -20.75 -6.74
N LEU A 78 -0.01 -21.77 -6.17
CA LEU A 78 0.68 -22.94 -5.62
C LEU A 78 1.40 -23.74 -6.71
N MET A 79 0.73 -24.00 -7.84
CA MET A 79 1.32 -24.76 -8.95
C MET A 79 2.54 -24.06 -9.57
N THR A 80 2.48 -22.73 -9.73
CA THR A 80 3.58 -21.94 -10.29
C THR A 80 4.63 -21.55 -9.26
N ARG A 81 4.43 -21.93 -7.98
CA ARG A 81 5.28 -21.53 -6.85
C ARG A 81 5.46 -20.02 -6.77
N LEU A 82 4.38 -19.28 -7.00
CA LEU A 82 4.37 -17.84 -6.84
C LEU A 82 4.66 -17.51 -5.37
N ASP A 83 5.65 -16.65 -5.14
CA ASP A 83 5.96 -16.18 -3.80
C ASP A 83 4.77 -15.42 -3.19
N LYS A 84 4.44 -15.74 -1.93
CA LYS A 84 3.26 -15.22 -1.23
C LYS A 84 3.24 -13.70 -1.13
N GLY A 85 4.40 -13.03 -1.13
CA GLY A 85 4.50 -11.58 -1.13
C GLY A 85 3.92 -10.91 -2.38
N TYR A 86 3.74 -11.66 -3.47
CA TYR A 86 3.12 -11.18 -4.71
C TYR A 86 1.67 -11.61 -4.90
N TRP A 87 1.09 -12.38 -3.98
CA TRP A 87 -0.28 -12.88 -4.20
C TRP A 87 -1.31 -11.75 -4.25
N ALA A 88 -1.18 -10.79 -3.34
CA ALA A 88 -2.04 -9.61 -3.28
C ALA A 88 -1.98 -8.78 -4.57
N SER A 89 -0.77 -8.57 -5.10
CA SER A 89 -0.55 -7.77 -6.31
C SER A 89 -1.09 -8.45 -7.56
N GLN A 90 -0.90 -9.76 -7.67
CA GLN A 90 -1.37 -10.56 -8.79
C GLN A 90 -2.89 -10.64 -8.81
N LEU A 91 -3.51 -10.93 -7.66
CA LEU A 91 -4.96 -10.96 -7.55
C LEU A 91 -5.58 -9.61 -7.92
N GLY A 92 -5.00 -8.51 -7.43
CA GLY A 92 -5.42 -7.13 -7.77
C GLY A 92 -5.38 -6.81 -9.27
N ALA A 93 -4.46 -7.42 -10.04
CA ALA A 93 -4.35 -7.24 -11.48
C ALA A 93 -5.35 -8.12 -12.28
N LEU A 94 -5.81 -9.23 -11.70
CA LEU A 94 -6.73 -10.19 -12.30
C LEU A 94 -8.20 -9.83 -12.08
N VAL A 95 -8.52 -9.22 -10.93
CA VAL A 95 -9.89 -8.85 -10.58
C VAL A 95 -10.41 -7.70 -11.42
N VAL A 96 -11.70 -7.72 -11.74
CA VAL A 96 -12.39 -6.68 -12.51
C VAL A 96 -13.69 -6.24 -11.82
N GLY A 97 -14.30 -5.16 -12.31
CA GLY A 97 -15.63 -4.74 -11.87
C GLY A 97 -15.69 -4.42 -10.36
N LYS A 98 -16.66 -5.00 -9.66
CA LYS A 98 -16.87 -4.78 -8.22
C LYS A 98 -15.72 -5.31 -7.36
N ALA A 99 -15.11 -6.43 -7.75
CA ALA A 99 -13.93 -6.99 -7.08
C ALA A 99 -12.75 -6.01 -7.14
N GLN A 100 -12.50 -5.44 -8.33
CA GLN A 100 -11.47 -4.42 -8.50
C GLN A 100 -11.78 -3.14 -7.72
N ALA A 101 -13.05 -2.74 -7.67
CA ALA A 101 -13.46 -1.59 -6.87
C ALA A 101 -13.19 -1.82 -5.37
N ALA A 102 -13.39 -3.05 -4.87
CA ALA A 102 -13.07 -3.44 -3.49
C ALA A 102 -11.58 -3.35 -3.19
N TYR A 103 -10.76 -3.95 -4.05
CA TYR A 103 -9.31 -3.88 -3.96
C TYR A 103 -8.80 -2.44 -3.89
N ARG A 104 -9.34 -1.55 -4.73
CA ARG A 104 -8.94 -0.13 -4.78
C ARG A 104 -9.31 0.68 -3.53
N THR A 105 -10.17 0.18 -2.66
CA THR A 105 -10.53 0.88 -1.42
C THR A 105 -9.72 0.46 -0.21
N LEU A 106 -8.88 -0.56 -0.35
CA LEU A 106 -7.93 -0.94 0.69
C LEU A 106 -6.88 0.15 0.89
N SER A 107 -6.41 0.26 2.14
CA SER A 107 -5.22 1.06 2.42
C SER A 107 -4.00 0.45 1.72
N ARG A 108 -2.92 1.21 1.61
CA ARG A 108 -1.67 0.73 1.00
C ARG A 108 -1.08 -0.46 1.75
N ASP A 109 -1.28 -0.53 3.06
CA ASP A 109 -0.75 -1.61 3.89
C ASP A 109 -1.62 -2.86 3.75
N ASP A 110 -2.94 -2.70 3.76
CA ASP A 110 -3.88 -3.82 3.54
C ASP A 110 -3.77 -4.39 2.13
N ALA A 111 -3.54 -3.55 1.11
CA ALA A 111 -3.39 -3.98 -0.28
C ALA A 111 -2.11 -4.79 -0.55
N ARG A 112 -1.18 -4.86 0.41
CA ARG A 112 0.01 -5.73 0.37
C ARG A 112 -0.24 -7.10 0.97
N ASP A 113 -1.26 -7.22 1.83
CA ASP A 113 -1.59 -8.46 2.50
C ASP A 113 -2.67 -9.20 1.71
N TYR A 114 -2.34 -10.41 1.27
CA TYR A 114 -3.23 -11.21 0.45
C TYR A 114 -4.56 -11.54 1.14
N GLU A 115 -4.53 -11.81 2.45
CA GLU A 115 -5.73 -12.17 3.19
C GLU A 115 -6.68 -10.98 3.30
N HIS A 116 -6.16 -9.77 3.51
CA HIS A 116 -6.97 -8.55 3.53
C HIS A 116 -7.55 -8.24 2.15
N VAL A 117 -6.79 -8.48 1.08
CA VAL A 117 -7.28 -8.36 -0.30
C VAL A 117 -8.42 -9.34 -0.59
N LYS A 118 -8.23 -10.61 -0.24
CA LYS A 118 -9.23 -11.66 -0.40
C LYS A 118 -10.51 -11.33 0.36
N GLU A 119 -10.38 -10.94 1.63
CA GLU A 119 -11.50 -10.54 2.48
C GLU A 119 -12.26 -9.35 1.90
N ALA A 120 -11.58 -8.29 1.47
CA ALA A 120 -12.25 -7.12 0.92
C ALA A 120 -13.00 -7.42 -0.38
N ILE A 121 -12.42 -8.25 -1.25
CA ILE A 121 -13.06 -8.65 -2.52
C ILE A 121 -14.33 -9.46 -2.23
N LEU A 122 -14.26 -10.45 -1.35
CA LEU A 122 -15.40 -11.32 -1.02
C LEU A 122 -16.48 -10.53 -0.27
N TYR A 123 -16.11 -9.71 0.72
CA TYR A 123 -17.02 -8.84 1.47
C TYR A 123 -17.81 -7.86 0.58
N ARG A 124 -17.19 -7.25 -0.42
CA ARG A 124 -17.88 -6.28 -1.31
C ARG A 124 -18.80 -6.94 -2.33
N LEU A 125 -18.59 -8.22 -2.61
CA LEU A 125 -19.36 -8.96 -3.62
C LEU A 125 -20.52 -9.73 -2.99
N GLU A 126 -20.36 -10.16 -1.74
CA GLU A 126 -21.39 -10.80 -0.93
C GLU A 126 -22.04 -9.76 0.00
N ILE A 127 -23.23 -9.27 -0.36
CA ILE A 127 -24.03 -8.33 0.44
C ILE A 127 -24.51 -8.95 1.81
N ASP A 128 -23.90 -10.04 2.28
CA ASP A 128 -23.98 -10.54 3.67
C ASP A 128 -22.57 -10.78 4.28
N PRO A 129 -21.96 -9.74 4.86
CA PRO A 129 -20.69 -9.78 5.57
C PRO A 129 -20.51 -10.89 6.62
N GLU A 130 -21.60 -11.27 7.30
CA GLU A 130 -21.53 -12.16 8.46
C GLU A 130 -21.33 -13.62 8.06
N HIS A 131 -21.80 -13.99 6.87
CA HIS A 131 -21.58 -15.31 6.30
C HIS A 131 -20.09 -15.53 6.02
N TYR A 132 -19.46 -14.60 5.31
CA TYR A 132 -18.05 -14.68 4.95
C TYR A 132 -17.13 -14.70 6.18
N HIS A 133 -17.29 -13.77 7.13
CA HIS A 133 -16.41 -13.74 8.32
C HIS A 133 -16.53 -15.03 9.16
N ARG A 134 -17.69 -15.70 9.17
CA ARG A 134 -17.84 -17.02 9.83
C ARG A 134 -17.02 -18.08 9.12
N LEU A 135 -17.10 -18.17 7.79
CA LEU A 135 -16.33 -19.13 7.00
C LEU A 135 -14.82 -18.87 7.08
N PHE A 136 -14.41 -17.60 6.97
CA PHE A 136 -13.01 -17.21 7.04
C PHE A 136 -12.41 -17.51 8.41
N ARG A 137 -13.11 -17.17 9.51
CA ARG A 137 -12.67 -17.52 10.87
C ARG A 137 -12.62 -19.03 11.12
N ALA A 138 -13.50 -19.81 10.48
CA ALA A 138 -13.45 -21.27 10.58
C ALA A 138 -12.27 -21.88 9.79
N LYS A 139 -11.88 -21.28 8.65
CA LYS A 139 -10.73 -21.70 7.84
C LYS A 139 -9.39 -21.28 8.46
N LYS A 140 -9.33 -20.15 9.17
CA LYS A 140 -8.17 -19.74 9.97
C LYS A 140 -8.13 -20.63 11.22
N GLY A 141 -7.35 -21.72 11.17
CA GLY A 141 -7.11 -22.60 12.33
C GLY A 141 -6.70 -21.80 13.57
N PRO A 142 -6.81 -22.37 14.79
CA PRO A 142 -6.58 -21.62 16.03
C PRO A 142 -5.26 -20.87 15.90
N ASP A 143 -5.38 -19.55 15.90
CA ASP A 143 -4.29 -18.59 15.89
C ASP A 143 -3.19 -19.17 16.78
N GLU A 144 -2.05 -19.56 16.20
CA GLU A 144 -0.86 -19.94 16.95
C GLU A 144 -0.36 -18.67 17.62
N LYS A 145 -1.10 -18.27 18.66
CA LYS A 145 -0.70 -17.27 19.63
C LYS A 145 0.62 -17.78 20.18
N GLN A 146 1.64 -16.96 19.95
CA GLN A 146 2.97 -17.12 20.50
C GLN A 146 2.94 -17.79 21.88
N PRO A 147 3.74 -18.85 22.12
CA PRO A 147 3.92 -19.35 23.46
C PRO A 147 4.69 -18.29 24.26
N TRP A 148 3.98 -17.49 25.07
CA TRP A 148 4.55 -16.63 26.10
C TRP A 148 5.05 -17.45 27.30
N VAL A 149 5.99 -18.36 27.05
CA VAL A 149 6.56 -19.28 28.03
C VAL A 149 8.05 -19.35 27.67
N LEU A 150 9.04 -18.68 28.29
CA LEU A 150 9.24 -18.16 29.64
C LEU A 150 10.25 -16.99 29.57
N LEU A 151 9.91 -15.80 30.07
CA LEU A 151 10.89 -14.80 30.53
C LEU A 151 10.78 -14.65 32.05
N GLN A 152 10.96 -15.76 32.77
CA GLN A 152 11.18 -15.75 34.21
C GLN A 152 12.16 -16.86 34.60
N LEU A 153 13.45 -16.53 34.59
CA LEU A 153 14.55 -17.07 35.40
C LEU A 153 15.74 -16.16 35.03
N LEU A 154 16.12 -15.17 35.84
CA LEU A 154 16.89 -15.32 37.09
C LEU A 154 17.95 -16.41 37.00
#